data_AF-A0A0F9CD16-F1
#
_entry.id   AF-A0A0F9CD16-F1
#
_cell.length_a   1.000
_cell.length_b   1.000
_cell.length_c   1.000
_cell.angle_alpha   90.00
_cell.angle_beta   90.00
_cell.angle_gamma   90.00
#
_symmetry.space_group_name_H-M   'P 1'
#
loop_
_entity.id
_entity.type
_entity.pdbx_description
1 polymer ?
#
loop_
_entity_poly.entity_id
_entity_poly.type
_entity_poly.pdbx_seq_one_letter_code
_entity_poly.pdbx_strand_id
1 'polypeptide(L)'
;MAGVDVYVTVEDITSKLLTYESVELHRSDTLGGAYALVETEALVAGTFYYTINNSDGDLNKWYKYRFHHDTGPVNSGFSNPFRVDGVTRLRGRQAALAKYGAGVVIVADGGSTSVAQTADYRVKTSLFRTDRGKGTWLLPTTGGNSDKPRIIKTTAPSAGQFTVLPLWPDVIASGDEVEWHWLADPTEWNNALNRGLARYWYVERVPLVGVANQEEYSL
;
A
#
# COMPACT_ATOMS: atom_id res chain seq x y z
N MET A 1 1.59 13.87 -3.24
CA MET A 1 1.88 13.58 -4.66
C MET A 1 0.77 12.67 -5.15
N ALA A 2 0.25 12.91 -6.36
CA ALA A 2 -0.63 11.94 -7.01
C ALA A 2 0.24 10.77 -7.52
N GLY A 3 -0.21 9.54 -7.36
CA GLY A 3 0.52 8.32 -7.75
C GLY A 3 1.05 7.49 -6.58
N VAL A 4 1.87 6.48 -6.89
CA VAL A 4 2.46 5.55 -5.92
C VAL A 4 3.96 5.38 -6.15
N ASP A 5 4.71 5.19 -5.07
CA ASP A 5 6.13 4.87 -5.13
C ASP A 5 6.32 3.35 -5.21
N VAL A 6 7.05 2.91 -6.24
CA VAL A 6 7.37 1.50 -6.48
C VAL A 6 8.82 1.25 -6.11
N TYR A 7 9.04 0.29 -5.22
CA TYR A 7 10.38 -0.09 -4.76
C TYR A 7 10.90 -1.27 -5.56
N VAL A 8 12.10 -1.13 -6.11
CA VAL A 8 12.82 -2.19 -6.83
C VAL A 8 14.19 -2.37 -6.18
N THR A 9 14.51 -3.62 -5.84
CA THR A 9 15.81 -4.00 -5.29
C THR A 9 16.68 -4.61 -6.39
N VAL A 10 17.92 -4.12 -6.50
CA VAL A 10 18.90 -4.60 -7.48
C VAL A 10 20.10 -5.18 -6.75
N GLU A 11 20.11 -6.49 -6.57
CA GLU A 11 21.05 -7.17 -5.66
C GLU A 11 22.52 -7.14 -6.12
N ASP A 12 22.77 -7.11 -7.43
CA ASP A 12 24.11 -7.11 -8.01
C ASP A 12 24.25 -5.99 -9.04
N ILE A 13 24.22 -4.75 -8.55
CA ILE A 13 24.24 -3.55 -9.40
C ILE A 13 25.49 -3.49 -10.29
N THR A 14 26.65 -3.91 -9.78
CA THR A 14 27.91 -3.90 -10.53
C THR A 14 27.84 -4.84 -11.73
N SER A 15 27.33 -6.05 -11.57
CA SER A 15 27.15 -6.96 -12.71
C SER A 15 26.05 -6.50 -13.65
N LYS A 16 24.98 -5.86 -13.15
CA LYS A 16 23.90 -5.33 -14.02
C LYS A 16 24.41 -4.22 -14.92
N LEU A 17 25.23 -3.31 -14.41
CA LEU A 17 25.80 -2.20 -15.18
C LEU A 17 26.77 -2.64 -16.29
N LEU A 18 27.21 -3.90 -16.31
CA LEU A 18 28.01 -4.43 -17.44
C LEU A 18 27.17 -4.69 -18.69
N THR A 19 25.85 -4.82 -18.54
CA THR A 19 24.94 -5.25 -19.62
C THR A 19 23.76 -4.30 -19.82
N TYR A 20 23.30 -3.65 -18.76
CA TYR A 20 22.09 -2.85 -18.73
C TYR A 20 22.36 -1.45 -18.17
N GLU A 21 21.57 -0.48 -18.61
CA GLU A 21 21.71 0.93 -18.21
C GLU A 21 20.50 1.45 -17.44
N SER A 22 19.36 0.76 -17.48
CA SER A 22 18.14 1.22 -16.82
C SER A 22 17.26 0.08 -16.30
N VAL A 23 16.36 0.44 -15.40
CA VAL A 23 15.21 -0.36 -14.95
C VAL A 23 13.98 0.19 -15.65
N GLU A 24 13.30 -0.68 -16.40
CA GLU A 24 11.98 -0.39 -16.92
C GLU A 24 10.91 -0.94 -15.98
N LEU A 25 9.99 -0.08 -15.57
CA LEU A 25 8.81 -0.45 -14.80
C LEU A 25 7.62 -0.60 -15.74
N HIS A 26 6.93 -1.73 -15.62
CA HIS A 26 5.76 -2.07 -16.41
C HIS A 26 4.55 -2.30 -15.50
N ARG A 27 3.36 -1.94 -15.95
CA ARG A 27 2.12 -1.96 -15.16
C ARG A 27 0.97 -2.66 -15.86
N SER A 28 0.11 -3.31 -15.08
CA SER A 28 -1.16 -3.90 -15.54
C SER A 28 -2.28 -3.70 -14.52
N ASP A 29 -3.53 -3.75 -14.98
CA ASP A 29 -4.72 -3.74 -14.12
C ASP A 29 -4.98 -5.09 -13.44
N THR A 30 -4.42 -6.17 -13.98
CA THR A 30 -4.64 -7.54 -13.49
C THR A 30 -3.34 -8.33 -13.42
N LEU A 31 -3.29 -9.33 -12.54
CA LEU A 31 -2.10 -10.16 -12.32
C LEU A 31 -1.58 -10.80 -13.63
N GLY A 32 -2.48 -11.37 -14.43
CA GLY A 32 -2.18 -12.05 -15.69
C GLY A 32 -2.39 -11.20 -16.95
N GLY A 33 -2.62 -9.89 -16.80
CA GLY A 33 -2.89 -8.99 -17.92
C GLY A 33 -1.67 -8.66 -18.76
N ALA A 34 -1.87 -7.83 -19.78
CA ALA A 34 -0.78 -7.20 -20.52
C ALA A 34 -0.12 -6.14 -19.63
N TYR A 35 1.20 -6.20 -19.52
CA TYR A 35 2.01 -5.21 -18.81
C TYR A 35 2.58 -4.23 -19.84
N ALA A 36 2.37 -2.94 -19.63
CA ALA A 36 2.87 -1.87 -20.48
C ALA A 36 3.93 -1.06 -19.73
N LEU A 37 4.97 -0.62 -20.44
CA LEU A 37 5.98 0.29 -19.90
C LEU A 37 5.31 1.57 -19.40
N VAL A 38 5.67 2.00 -18.20
CA VAL A 38 5.13 3.20 -17.56
C VAL A 38 6.21 4.15 -17.09
N GLU A 39 7.35 3.63 -16.63
CA GLU A 39 8.46 4.46 -16.13
C GLU A 39 9.79 3.78 -16.46
N THR A 40 10.85 4.58 -16.56
CA THR A 40 12.23 4.13 -16.74
C THR A 40 13.12 4.88 -15.78
N GLU A 41 13.98 4.17 -15.05
CA GLU A 41 14.93 4.72 -14.09
C GLU A 41 16.36 4.28 -14.46
N ALA A 42 17.31 5.20 -14.50
CA ALA A 42 18.70 4.87 -14.84
C ALA A 42 19.35 4.06 -13.71
N LEU A 43 20.12 3.03 -14.07
CA LEU A 43 20.94 2.29 -13.12
C LEU A 43 22.14 3.16 -12.74
N VAL A 44 22.42 3.23 -11.44
CA VAL A 44 23.52 4.01 -10.87
C VAL A 44 24.43 3.11 -10.04
N ALA A 45 25.74 3.26 -10.23
CA ALA A 45 26.73 2.49 -9.48
C ALA A 45 26.58 2.71 -7.97
N GLY A 46 26.58 1.61 -7.21
CA GLY A 46 26.40 1.65 -5.75
C GLY A 46 24.95 1.81 -5.28
N THR A 47 23.98 1.97 -6.20
CA THR A 47 22.57 2.07 -5.85
C THR A 47 21.91 0.70 -5.87
N PHE A 48 21.40 0.29 -4.72
CA PHE A 48 20.75 -1.02 -4.50
C PHE A 48 19.23 -0.93 -4.43
N TYR A 49 18.71 0.17 -3.88
CA TYR A 49 17.27 0.41 -3.73
C TYR A 49 16.85 1.56 -4.64
N TYR A 50 15.91 1.27 -5.54
CA TYR A 50 15.33 2.24 -6.44
C TYR A 50 13.90 2.54 -6.00
N THR A 51 13.56 3.82 -5.97
CA THR A 51 12.20 4.32 -5.74
C THR A 51 11.73 4.99 -7.01
N ILE A 52 10.82 4.34 -7.72
CA ILE A 52 10.29 4.81 -9.01
C ILE A 52 8.87 5.31 -8.76
N ASN A 53 8.64 6.60 -8.97
CA ASN A 53 7.31 7.18 -8.83
C ASN A 53 6.47 6.86 -10.07
N ASN A 54 5.27 6.33 -9.88
CA ASN A 54 4.28 6.15 -10.95
C ASN A 54 3.07 7.04 -10.69
N SER A 55 2.96 8.16 -11.43
CA SER A 55 1.94 9.19 -11.18
C SER A 55 0.50 8.70 -11.37
N ASP A 56 0.31 7.76 -12.30
CA ASP A 56 -0.99 7.21 -12.67
C ASP A 56 -1.29 5.88 -11.94
N GLY A 57 -0.40 5.48 -11.05
CA GLY A 57 -0.46 4.22 -10.33
C GLY A 57 -1.35 4.30 -9.10
N ASP A 58 -1.87 3.15 -8.69
CA ASP A 58 -2.62 2.99 -7.46
C ASP A 58 -2.30 1.64 -6.78
N LEU A 59 -2.87 1.42 -5.59
CA LEU A 59 -2.68 0.22 -4.77
C LEU A 59 -3.24 -1.07 -5.39
N ASN A 60 -4.08 -0.96 -6.43
CA ASN A 60 -4.72 -2.06 -7.12
C ASN A 60 -3.97 -2.53 -8.37
N LYS A 61 -3.09 -1.67 -8.92
CA LYS A 61 -2.25 -2.02 -10.07
C LYS A 61 -1.20 -3.07 -9.72
N TRP A 62 -0.85 -3.85 -10.73
CA TRP A 62 0.23 -4.82 -10.69
C TRP A 62 1.44 -4.31 -11.47
N TYR A 63 2.62 -4.61 -10.96
CA TYR A 63 3.88 -4.15 -11.53
C TYR A 63 4.80 -5.32 -11.85
N LYS A 64 5.62 -5.13 -12.88
CA LYS A 64 6.80 -5.94 -13.19
C LYS A 64 7.93 -4.97 -13.52
N TYR A 65 9.16 -5.37 -13.25
CA TYR A 65 10.32 -4.64 -13.75
C TYR A 65 11.20 -5.55 -14.58
N ARG A 66 12.03 -4.95 -15.43
CA ARG A 66 13.13 -5.60 -16.14
C ARG A 66 14.27 -4.62 -16.31
N PHE A 67 15.46 -5.13 -16.61
CA PHE A 67 16.61 -4.31 -16.94
C PHE A 67 16.68 -4.10 -18.45
N HIS A 68 17.09 -2.92 -18.87
CA HIS A 68 17.10 -2.48 -20.26
C HIS A 68 18.45 -1.90 -20.69
N HIS A 69 18.78 -2.04 -21.97
CA HIS A 69 19.89 -1.39 -22.65
C HIS A 69 19.47 -1.03 -24.08
N ASP A 70 19.82 0.17 -24.55
CA ASP A 70 19.45 0.68 -25.88
C ASP A 70 20.10 -0.11 -27.03
N THR A 71 21.19 -0.83 -26.76
CA THR A 71 21.93 -1.63 -27.76
C THR A 71 22.30 -3.04 -27.26
N GLY A 72 22.33 -4.05 -28.13
CA GLY A 72 22.68 -5.43 -27.72
C GLY A 72 21.47 -6.20 -27.15
N PRO A 73 21.64 -7.11 -26.14
CA PRO A 73 20.51 -7.78 -25.51
C PRO A 73 19.64 -6.75 -24.77
N VAL A 74 18.64 -6.25 -25.49
CA VAL A 74 17.90 -5.04 -25.13
C VAL A 74 17.20 -5.15 -23.77
N ASN A 75 16.74 -6.34 -23.39
CA ASN A 75 15.94 -6.53 -22.20
C ASN A 75 16.29 -7.82 -21.45
N SER A 76 16.33 -7.74 -20.12
CA SER A 76 16.27 -8.93 -19.28
C SER A 76 14.87 -9.57 -19.32
N GLY A 77 14.77 -10.78 -18.78
CA GLY A 77 13.47 -11.33 -18.39
C GLY A 77 12.77 -10.43 -17.38
N PHE A 78 11.44 -10.47 -17.36
CA PHE A 78 10.64 -9.77 -16.37
C PHE A 78 10.79 -10.38 -14.98
N SER A 79 10.68 -9.54 -13.96
CA SER A 79 10.43 -9.96 -12.59
C SER A 79 9.11 -10.73 -12.47
N ASN A 80 8.95 -11.44 -11.35
CA ASN A 80 7.63 -11.88 -10.93
C ASN A 80 6.73 -10.64 -10.72
N PRO A 81 5.43 -10.72 -11.05
CA PRO A 81 4.53 -9.62 -10.81
C PRO A 81 4.32 -9.37 -9.32
N PHE A 82 4.29 -8.10 -8.94
CA PHE A 82 4.16 -7.64 -7.56
C PHE A 82 3.23 -6.43 -7.47
N ARG A 83 2.93 -6.00 -6.24
CA ARG A 83 2.20 -4.76 -5.98
C ARG A 83 3.08 -3.82 -5.16
N VAL A 84 2.71 -2.54 -5.13
CA VAL A 84 3.37 -1.56 -4.27
C VAL A 84 3.36 -1.98 -2.81
N ASP A 85 4.35 -1.52 -2.07
CA ASP A 85 4.53 -1.88 -0.68
C ASP A 85 3.31 -1.46 0.17
N GLY A 86 3.09 -2.17 1.28
CA GLY A 86 1.95 -1.96 2.16
C GLY A 86 0.63 -2.58 1.68
N VAL A 87 0.48 -2.93 0.39
CA VAL A 87 -0.77 -3.52 -0.13
C VAL A 87 -1.05 -4.90 0.47
N THR A 88 -0.04 -5.74 0.65
CA THR A 88 -0.22 -7.06 1.27
C THR A 88 -0.75 -6.93 2.70
N ARG A 89 -0.21 -5.98 3.47
CA ARG A 89 -0.69 -5.69 4.84
C ARG A 89 -2.11 -5.14 4.81
N LEU A 90 -2.39 -4.18 3.92
CA LEU A 90 -3.71 -3.60 3.71
C LEU A 90 -4.75 -4.68 3.42
N ARG A 91 -4.52 -5.52 2.40
CA ARG A 91 -5.45 -6.58 2.00
C ARG A 91 -5.55 -7.68 3.06
N GLY A 92 -4.47 -7.98 3.79
CA GLY A 92 -4.51 -8.87 4.95
C GLY A 92 -5.42 -8.34 6.06
N ARG A 93 -5.37 -7.04 6.36
CA ARG A 93 -6.25 -6.39 7.33
C ARG A 93 -7.70 -6.41 6.88
N GLN A 94 -7.98 -6.07 5.62
CA GLN A 94 -9.35 -6.09 5.08
C GLN A 94 -9.94 -7.50 5.06
N ALA A 95 -9.13 -8.51 4.71
CA ALA A 95 -9.54 -9.92 4.82
C ALA A 95 -9.85 -10.30 6.28
N ALA A 96 -9.05 -9.84 7.24
CA ALA A 96 -9.33 -10.06 8.65
C ALA A 96 -10.62 -9.37 9.12
N LEU A 97 -10.85 -8.11 8.72
CA LEU A 97 -12.09 -7.39 9.01
C LEU A 97 -13.32 -8.16 8.52
N ALA A 98 -13.28 -8.64 7.28
CA ALA A 98 -14.36 -9.41 6.68
C ALA A 98 -14.57 -10.76 7.39
N LYS A 99 -13.48 -11.50 7.65
CA LYS A 99 -13.53 -12.83 8.28
C LYS A 99 -14.08 -12.79 9.71
N TYR A 100 -13.72 -11.77 10.48
CA TYR A 100 -14.10 -11.65 11.88
C TYR A 100 -15.30 -10.73 12.12
N GLY A 101 -15.89 -10.17 11.06
CA GLY A 101 -17.01 -9.23 11.18
C GLY A 101 -16.64 -7.97 11.98
N ALA A 102 -15.37 -7.58 11.96
CA ALA A 102 -14.82 -6.55 12.83
C ALA A 102 -14.83 -5.15 12.20
N GLY A 103 -15.38 -5.03 10.99
CA GLY A 103 -15.46 -3.78 10.25
C GLY A 103 -15.86 -3.99 8.80
N VAL A 104 -15.85 -2.90 8.03
CA VAL A 104 -16.17 -2.90 6.60
C VAL A 104 -15.29 -1.91 5.85
N VAL A 105 -15.05 -2.16 4.57
CA VAL A 105 -14.50 -1.16 3.65
C VAL A 105 -15.66 -0.42 3.00
N ILE A 106 -15.60 0.91 3.02
CA ILE A 106 -16.52 1.81 2.34
C ILE A 106 -15.74 2.67 1.35
N VAL A 107 -16.42 3.08 0.27
CA VAL A 107 -15.89 4.08 -0.66
C VAL A 107 -16.52 5.42 -0.30
N ALA A 108 -15.68 6.45 -0.19
CA ALA A 108 -16.12 7.79 0.08
C ALA A 108 -16.83 8.39 -1.15
N ASP A 109 -17.98 9.02 -0.91
CA ASP A 109 -18.74 9.82 -1.88
C ASP A 109 -18.38 11.31 -1.76
N GLY A 110 -17.21 11.60 -1.20
CA GLY A 110 -16.74 12.93 -0.82
C GLY A 110 -16.81 13.21 0.68
N GLY A 111 -16.48 14.44 1.07
CA GLY A 111 -16.39 14.82 2.47
C GLY A 111 -15.70 16.16 2.71
N SER A 112 -15.17 16.31 3.91
CA SER A 112 -14.35 17.44 4.36
C SER A 112 -13.18 16.91 5.18
N THR A 113 -12.41 17.79 5.81
CA THR A 113 -11.39 17.41 6.81
C THR A 113 -11.99 16.80 8.08
N SER A 114 -13.28 17.02 8.34
CA SER A 114 -13.99 16.54 9.54
C SER A 114 -15.03 15.47 9.25
N VAL A 115 -15.38 15.27 7.98
CA VAL A 115 -16.48 14.40 7.57
C VAL A 115 -16.05 13.48 6.44
N ALA A 116 -16.34 12.19 6.58
CA ALA A 116 -16.38 11.25 5.46
C ALA A 116 -17.84 10.95 5.14
N GLN A 117 -18.22 11.02 3.87
CA GLN A 117 -19.55 10.65 3.39
C GLN A 117 -19.46 9.38 2.54
N THR A 118 -20.47 8.52 2.58
CA THR A 118 -20.55 7.34 1.72
C THR A 118 -21.96 7.16 1.17
N ALA A 119 -22.05 6.63 -0.05
CA ALA A 119 -23.30 6.20 -0.67
C ALA A 119 -23.63 4.72 -0.38
N ASP A 120 -22.79 4.01 0.38
CA ASP A 120 -22.95 2.59 0.64
C ASP A 120 -24.26 2.29 1.40
N TYR A 121 -25.13 1.45 0.85
CA TYR A 121 -26.44 1.11 1.43
C TYR A 121 -26.34 0.48 2.83
N ARG A 122 -25.20 -0.13 3.18
CA ARG A 122 -24.94 -0.72 4.50
C ARG A 122 -24.80 0.35 5.59
N VAL A 123 -24.60 1.60 5.19
CA VAL A 123 -24.46 2.78 6.05
C VAL A 123 -25.57 3.80 5.77
N LYS A 124 -25.70 4.24 4.52
CA LYS A 124 -26.60 5.31 4.10
C LYS A 124 -28.04 4.83 4.02
N THR A 125 -28.73 4.89 5.15
CA THR A 125 -30.13 4.48 5.27
C THR A 125 -30.81 5.15 6.45
N SER A 126 -32.13 5.33 6.36
CA SER A 126 -32.97 5.80 7.46
C SER A 126 -33.26 4.71 8.50
N LEU A 127 -32.89 3.45 8.23
CA LEU A 127 -33.13 2.33 9.15
C LEU A 127 -32.18 2.31 10.35
N PHE A 128 -31.02 2.97 10.26
CA PHE A 128 -30.06 3.01 11.36
C PHE A 128 -30.17 4.28 12.18
N ARG A 129 -29.97 4.14 13.50
CA ARG A 129 -29.93 5.26 14.45
C ARG A 129 -28.73 6.17 14.22
N THR A 130 -28.91 7.47 14.48
CA THR A 130 -27.83 8.46 14.64
C THR A 130 -26.78 7.95 15.63
N ASP A 131 -25.53 8.34 15.41
CA ASP A 131 -24.36 7.95 16.21
C ASP A 131 -24.05 6.44 16.21
N ARG A 132 -24.55 5.69 15.22
CA ARG A 132 -24.05 4.34 14.93
C ARG A 132 -22.54 4.39 14.70
N GLY A 133 -21.79 3.60 15.46
CA GLY A 133 -20.32 3.58 15.35
C GLY A 133 -19.60 4.70 16.09
N LYS A 134 -20.27 5.50 16.90
CA LYS A 134 -19.58 6.48 17.75
C LYS A 134 -18.54 5.78 18.63
N GLY A 135 -17.34 6.34 18.69
CA GLY A 135 -16.19 5.76 19.40
C GLY A 135 -15.40 4.70 18.62
N THR A 136 -15.88 4.30 17.43
CA THR A 136 -15.15 3.40 16.53
C THR A 136 -14.29 4.19 15.54
N TRP A 137 -13.48 3.51 14.72
CA TRP A 137 -12.42 4.17 13.93
C TRP A 137 -12.69 4.15 12.43
N LEU A 138 -12.34 5.24 11.76
CA LEU A 138 -12.19 5.31 10.31
C LEU A 138 -10.70 5.40 9.95
N LEU A 139 -10.27 4.57 9.02
CA LEU A 139 -8.93 4.59 8.43
C LEU A 139 -9.04 4.77 6.92
N PRO A 140 -8.73 5.98 6.39
CA PRO A 140 -8.54 6.14 4.96
C PRO A 140 -7.34 5.30 4.50
N THR A 141 -7.52 4.49 3.46
CA THR A 141 -6.49 3.62 2.90
C THR A 141 -5.94 4.12 1.57
N THR A 142 -6.59 5.11 0.98
CA THR A 142 -6.14 5.85 -0.21
C THR A 142 -6.27 7.35 0.03
N GLY A 143 -5.81 8.16 -0.93
CA GLY A 143 -5.92 9.63 -0.89
C GLY A 143 -4.90 10.30 0.04
N GLY A 144 -5.01 11.63 0.19
CA GLY A 144 -4.08 12.44 1.00
C GLY A 144 -4.09 12.10 2.50
N ASN A 145 -5.14 11.43 2.96
CA ASN A 145 -5.30 10.99 4.35
C ASN A 145 -4.96 9.51 4.57
N SER A 146 -4.32 8.85 3.62
CA SER A 146 -3.93 7.44 3.75
C SER A 146 -3.17 7.18 5.06
N ASP A 147 -3.50 6.07 5.71
CA ASP A 147 -2.92 5.62 6.98
C ASP A 147 -3.08 6.58 8.18
N LYS A 148 -4.02 7.55 8.11
CA LYS A 148 -4.33 8.49 9.21
C LYS A 148 -5.67 8.12 9.88
N PRO A 149 -5.70 7.20 10.87
CA PRO A 149 -6.94 6.80 11.54
C PRO A 149 -7.55 7.94 12.35
N ARG A 150 -8.89 7.99 12.44
CA ARG A 150 -9.63 8.93 13.29
C ARG A 150 -10.81 8.24 13.97
N ILE A 151 -11.18 8.76 15.14
CA ILE A 151 -12.32 8.25 15.91
C ILE A 151 -13.59 8.96 15.44
N ILE A 152 -14.66 8.20 15.28
CA ILE A 152 -15.98 8.73 14.93
C ILE A 152 -16.58 9.43 16.16
N LYS A 153 -16.83 10.73 16.03
CA LYS A 153 -17.51 11.56 17.03
C LYS A 153 -19.02 11.38 16.96
N THR A 154 -19.58 11.46 15.75
CA THR A 154 -21.01 11.38 15.48
C THR A 154 -21.24 10.81 14.09
N THR A 155 -22.41 10.20 13.87
CA THR A 155 -22.82 9.73 12.53
C THR A 155 -24.25 10.10 12.21
N ALA A 156 -24.50 10.42 10.94
CA ALA A 156 -25.84 10.66 10.41
C ALA A 156 -26.13 9.65 9.28
N PRO A 157 -26.66 8.45 9.61
CA PRO A 157 -26.86 7.38 8.63
C PRO A 157 -27.76 7.77 7.47
N SER A 158 -28.80 8.60 7.65
CA SER A 158 -29.65 9.02 6.52
C SER A 158 -28.89 9.85 5.48
N ALA A 159 -27.84 10.57 5.89
CA ALA A 159 -26.95 11.29 4.99
C ALA A 159 -25.71 10.47 4.58
N GLY A 160 -25.46 9.33 5.23
CA GLY A 160 -24.25 8.52 5.04
C GLY A 160 -23.00 9.19 5.59
N GLN A 161 -23.13 10.06 6.60
CA GLN A 161 -22.03 10.89 7.10
C GLN A 161 -21.43 10.37 8.40
N PHE A 162 -20.11 10.40 8.46
CA PHE A 162 -19.31 10.17 9.66
C PHE A 162 -18.53 11.43 9.98
N THR A 163 -18.74 12.01 11.17
CA THR A 163 -17.93 13.11 11.67
C THR A 163 -16.84 12.56 12.58
N VAL A 164 -15.60 12.98 12.38
CA VAL A 164 -14.44 12.43 13.10
C VAL A 164 -13.73 13.45 14.00
N LEU A 165 -12.95 12.93 14.95
CA LEU A 165 -11.98 13.68 15.74
C LEU A 165 -10.70 12.84 15.94
N PRO A 166 -9.50 13.47 15.94
CA PRO A 166 -9.24 14.84 15.47
C PRO A 166 -9.54 15.02 13.98
N LEU A 167 -9.37 16.22 13.45
CA LEU A 167 -9.53 16.48 12.02
C LEU A 167 -8.46 15.75 11.20
N TRP A 168 -8.80 15.41 9.96
CA TRP A 168 -7.81 15.06 8.95
C TRP A 168 -7.11 16.32 8.43
N PRO A 169 -5.83 16.22 8.03
CA PRO A 169 -5.11 17.34 7.42
C PRO A 169 -5.65 17.70 6.04
N ASP A 170 -6.11 16.70 5.27
CA ASP A 170 -6.62 16.88 3.91
C ASP A 170 -8.13 16.58 3.84
N VAL A 171 -8.80 16.99 2.77
CA VAL A 171 -10.21 16.63 2.53
C VAL A 171 -10.30 15.18 2.05
N ILE A 172 -11.31 14.44 2.52
CA ILE A 172 -11.66 13.12 1.96
C ILE A 172 -12.30 13.31 0.58
N ALA A 173 -11.64 12.82 -0.47
CA ALA A 173 -12.12 12.94 -1.84
C ALA A 173 -13.14 11.85 -2.18
N SER A 174 -13.95 12.08 -3.21
CA SER A 174 -14.80 11.03 -3.77
C SER A 174 -13.92 9.95 -4.41
N GLY A 175 -14.23 8.69 -4.16
CA GLY A 175 -13.44 7.53 -4.58
C GLY A 175 -12.41 7.04 -3.57
N ASP A 176 -12.15 7.78 -2.48
CA ASP A 176 -11.23 7.31 -1.44
C ASP A 176 -11.76 6.05 -0.75
N GLU A 177 -10.94 4.99 -0.67
CA GLU A 177 -11.22 3.81 0.15
C GLU A 177 -11.01 4.16 1.63
N VAL A 178 -12.02 3.87 2.47
CA VAL A 178 -11.97 4.07 3.92
C VAL A 178 -12.43 2.80 4.62
N GLU A 179 -11.62 2.30 5.55
CA GLU A 179 -11.99 1.19 6.41
C GLU A 179 -12.69 1.71 7.68
N TRP A 180 -13.83 1.13 8.00
CA TRP A 180 -14.53 1.36 9.26
C TRP A 180 -14.32 0.17 10.19
N HIS A 181 -13.57 0.38 11.27
CA HIS A 181 -13.17 -0.64 12.24
C HIS A 181 -14.02 -0.54 13.50
N TRP A 182 -14.69 -1.63 13.91
CA TRP A 182 -15.59 -1.66 15.07
C TRP A 182 -14.94 -2.23 16.34
N LEU A 183 -14.01 -3.17 16.18
CA LEU A 183 -13.49 -3.94 17.30
C LEU A 183 -12.29 -3.28 17.99
N ALA A 184 -11.34 -2.79 17.19
CA ALA A 184 -10.07 -2.30 17.68
C ALA A 184 -9.54 -1.18 16.78
N ASP A 185 -8.65 -0.37 17.34
CA ASP A 185 -7.91 0.64 16.61
C ASP A 185 -7.17 0.00 15.41
N PRO A 186 -7.20 0.61 14.22
CA PRO A 186 -6.46 0.13 13.05
C PRO A 186 -4.97 -0.10 13.29
N THR A 187 -4.36 0.64 14.22
CA THR A 187 -2.96 0.44 14.63
C THR A 187 -2.74 -0.90 15.34
N GLU A 188 -3.69 -1.38 16.12
CA GLU A 188 -3.63 -2.70 16.77
C GLU A 188 -3.73 -3.85 15.77
N TRP A 189 -4.54 -3.68 14.72
CA TRP A 189 -4.56 -4.63 13.60
C TRP A 189 -3.20 -4.73 12.90
N ASN A 190 -2.55 -3.59 12.66
CA ASN A 190 -1.21 -3.56 12.08
C ASN A 190 -0.18 -4.22 13.01
N ASN A 191 -0.26 -3.96 14.33
CA ASN A 191 0.60 -4.61 15.32
C ASN A 191 0.41 -6.13 15.34
N ALA A 192 -0.84 -6.61 15.29
CA ALA A 192 -1.14 -8.04 15.25
C ALA A 192 -0.62 -8.71 13.97
N LEU A 193 -0.82 -8.07 12.80
CA LEU A 193 -0.29 -8.55 11.53
C LEU A 193 1.24 -8.59 11.54
N ASN A 194 1.90 -7.52 12.00
CA ASN A 194 3.36 -7.47 12.08
C ASN A 194 3.92 -8.54 13.03
N ARG A 195 3.30 -8.78 14.19
CA ARG A 195 3.69 -9.87 15.10
C ARG A 195 3.50 -11.25 14.45
N GLY A 196 2.43 -11.43 13.68
CA GLY A 196 2.19 -12.65 12.91
C GLY A 196 3.28 -12.86 11.86
N LEU A 197 3.51 -11.86 11.01
CA LEU A 197 4.51 -11.90 9.95
C LEU A 197 5.94 -12.06 10.49
N ALA A 198 6.29 -11.42 11.61
CA ALA A 198 7.59 -11.59 12.26
C ALA A 198 7.87 -13.03 12.70
N ARG A 199 6.83 -13.83 12.99
CA ARG A 199 7.00 -15.27 13.28
C ARG A 199 7.27 -16.09 12.03
N TYR A 200 6.82 -15.63 10.86
CA TYR A 200 7.09 -16.24 9.57
C TYR A 200 8.39 -15.72 8.93
N TRP A 201 8.91 -14.57 9.37
CA TRP A 201 10.14 -13.92 8.90
C TRP A 201 11.44 -14.60 9.38
N TYR A 202 11.44 -15.93 9.53
CA TYR A 202 12.63 -16.71 9.92
C TYR A 202 13.15 -17.62 8.79
N VAL A 203 12.95 -17.28 7.52
CA VAL A 203 13.36 -18.13 6.38
C VAL A 203 14.44 -17.52 5.48
N GLU A 204 14.90 -16.28 5.72
CA GLU A 204 16.13 -15.79 5.10
C GLU A 204 17.07 -15.23 6.17
N ARG A 205 17.72 -16.14 6.90
CA ARG A 205 19.10 -15.85 7.31
C ARG A 205 19.87 -15.75 5.99
N VAL A 206 20.25 -14.54 5.58
CA VAL A 206 21.36 -14.38 4.64
C VAL A 206 22.53 -15.13 5.27
N PRO A 207 23.04 -16.23 4.67
CA PRO A 207 24.29 -16.78 5.12
C PRO A 207 25.34 -15.74 4.77
N LEU A 208 25.73 -14.94 5.76
CA LEU A 208 26.97 -14.19 5.69
C LEU A 208 28.05 -15.24 5.53
N VAL A 209 28.58 -15.38 4.31
CA VAL A 209 29.75 -16.19 4.04
C VAL A 209 30.86 -15.55 4.86
N GLY A 210 31.29 -16.22 5.93
CA GLY A 210 32.42 -15.78 6.71
C GLY A 210 33.61 -15.62 5.78
N VAL A 211 34.07 -14.38 5.58
CA VAL A 211 35.35 -14.16 4.93
C VAL A 211 36.39 -14.69 5.90
N ALA A 212 37.22 -15.64 5.46
CA ALA A 212 38.27 -16.19 6.31
C ALA A 212 39.14 -15.04 6.88
N ASN A 213 39.37 -15.06 8.19
CA ASN A 213 40.26 -14.15 8.95
C ASN A 213 39.74 -12.73 9.25
N GLN A 214 38.44 -12.52 9.50
CA GLN A 214 37.96 -11.27 10.13
C GLN A 214 37.11 -11.58 11.36
N GLU A 215 37.45 -10.97 12.51
CA GLU A 215 36.82 -11.29 13.80
C GLU A 215 35.59 -10.45 14.16
N GLU A 216 35.35 -9.27 13.56
CA GLU A 216 34.20 -8.45 13.95
C GLU A 216 33.61 -7.65 12.78
N TYR A 217 32.27 -7.67 12.67
CA TYR A 217 31.49 -6.74 11.85
C TYR A 217 31.13 -5.53 12.70
N SER A 218 31.38 -4.30 12.23
CA SER A 218 30.72 -3.12 12.79
C SER A 218 29.31 -3.01 12.19
N LEU A 219 28.30 -3.01 13.05
CA LEU A 219 26.92 -2.64 12.69
C LEU A 219 26.83 -1.18 12.26
#